data_AF-A0A2P5NDJ3-F1
#
_entry.id   AF-A0A2P5NDJ3-F1
#
_cell.length_a   1.000
_cell.length_b   1.000
_cell.length_c   1.000
_cell.angle_alpha   90.00
_cell.angle_beta   90.00
_cell.angle_gamma   90.00
#
_symmetry.space_group_name_H-M   'P 1'
#
loop_
_entity.id
_entity.type
_entity.pdbx_description
1 polymer ?
#
loop_
_entity_poly.entity_id
_entity_poly.type
_entity_poly.pdbx_seq_one_letter_code
_entity_poly.pdbx_strand_id
1 'polypeptide(L)' 'MSETISNNALILALLSLNGEIAIQKDYLESDDIPEDEIDEERDVLDDLEQAFMEFVDFYKTRAKADKSLPDLEDLLAGEA' A
#
# COMPACT_ATOMS: atom_id res chain seq x y z
N MET A 1 -2.06 -27.55 0.83
CA MET A 1 -2.10 -26.35 -0.02
C MET A 1 -1.51 -25.24 0.81
N SER A 2 -0.31 -24.75 0.50
CA SER A 2 0.10 -23.44 1.02
C SER A 2 -0.79 -22.44 0.29
N GLU A 3 -1.76 -21.83 0.97
CA GLU A 3 -2.66 -20.84 0.37
C GLU A 3 -1.84 -19.59 0.05
N THR A 4 -1.15 -19.62 -1.08
CA THR A 4 -0.40 -18.48 -1.60
C THR A 4 -1.39 -17.53 -2.24
N ILE A 5 -1.42 -16.28 -1.78
CA ILE A 5 -2.16 -15.15 -2.35
C ILE A 5 -1.98 -15.14 -3.88
N SER A 6 -2.99 -14.87 -4.70
CA SER A 6 -2.80 -14.81 -6.17
C SER A 6 -2.06 -13.53 -6.57
N ASN A 7 -1.43 -13.48 -7.75
CA ASN A 7 -0.79 -12.26 -8.25
C ASN A 7 -1.79 -11.11 -8.39
N ASN A 8 -3.01 -11.40 -8.82
CA ASN A 8 -4.09 -10.42 -8.91
C ASN A 8 -4.48 -9.87 -7.53
N ALA A 9 -4.63 -10.74 -6.53
CA ALA A 9 -4.92 -10.30 -5.17
C ALA A 9 -3.80 -9.47 -4.57
N LEU A 10 -2.53 -9.82 -4.85
CA LEU A 10 -1.37 -9.04 -4.44
C LEU A 10 -1.34 -7.65 -5.10
N ILE A 11 -1.65 -7.56 -6.39
CA ILE A 11 -1.76 -6.28 -7.12
C ILE A 11 -2.86 -5.41 -6.51
N LEU A 12 -4.06 -5.97 -6.33
CA LEU A 12 -5.19 -5.22 -5.76
C LEU A 12 -4.86 -4.71 -4.34
N ALA A 13 -4.21 -5.53 -3.52
CA ALA A 13 -3.79 -5.11 -2.18
C ALA A 13 -2.76 -3.96 -2.23
N LEU A 14 -1.79 -4.01 -3.14
CA LEU A 14 -0.82 -2.93 -3.33
C LEU A 14 -1.48 -1.61 -3.73
N LEU A 15 -2.40 -1.65 -4.71
CA LEU A 15 -3.14 -0.47 -5.15
C LEU A 15 -4.01 0.10 -4.02
N SER A 16 -4.77 -0.77 -3.33
CA SER A 16 -5.59 -0.33 -2.19
C SER A 16 -4.77 0.30 -1.07
N LEU A 17 -3.63 -0.28 -0.70
CA LEU A 17 -2.74 0.30 0.31
C LEU A 17 -2.14 1.63 -0.15
N ASN A 18 -1.75 1.75 -1.42
CA ASN A 18 -1.23 2.99 -1.98
C ASN A 18 -2.27 4.13 -1.94
N GLY A 19 -3.52 3.82 -2.31
CA GLY A 19 -4.63 4.77 -2.21
C GLY A 19 -4.97 5.14 -0.76
N GLU A 20 -5.00 4.17 0.15
CA GLU A 20 -5.29 4.43 1.57
C GLU A 20 -4.21 5.30 2.22
N ILE A 21 -2.93 5.07 1.91
CA ILE A 21 -1.83 5.92 2.38
C ILE A 21 -2.00 7.36 1.89
N ALA A 22 -2.42 7.56 0.64
CA ALA A 22 -2.67 8.90 0.11
C ALA A 22 -3.83 9.58 0.86
N ILE A 23 -4.93 8.87 1.08
CA ILE A 23 -6.09 9.38 1.83
C ILE A 23 -5.71 9.71 3.28
N GLN A 24 -4.94 8.86 3.95
CA GLN A 24 -4.51 9.08 5.33
C GLN A 24 -3.56 10.27 5.45
N LYS A 25 -2.68 10.47 4.46
CA LYS A 25 -1.82 11.67 4.38
C LYS A 25 -2.65 12.92 4.20
N ASP A 26 -3.60 12.91 3.26
CA ASP A 26 -4.52 14.04 3.05
C ASP A 26 -5.34 14.34 4.31
N TYR A 27 -5.75 13.31 5.05
CA TYR A 27 -6.47 13.47 6.32
C TYR A 27 -5.57 14.09 7.41
N LEU A 28 -4.33 13.63 7.55
CA LEU A 28 -3.34 14.18 8.49
C LEU A 28 -2.92 15.62 8.16
N GLU A 29 -2.99 16.01 6.89
CA GLU A 29 -2.76 17.38 6.43
C GLU A 29 -4.00 18.27 6.57
N SER A 30 -5.17 17.67 6.82
CA SER A 30 -6.41 18.40 7.07
C SER A 30 -6.44 18.94 8.51
N ASP A 31 -7.10 20.08 8.71
CA ASP A 31 -7.37 20.62 10.05
C ASP A 31 -8.59 19.92 10.72
N ASP A 32 -9.02 18.77 10.20
CA ASP A 32 -10.23 18.06 10.65
C ASP A 32 -9.96 17.04 11.78
N ILE A 33 -8.70 16.84 12.19
CA ILE A 33 -8.30 15.89 13.24
C ILE A 33 -8.22 16.59 14.61
N PRO A 34 -8.93 16.11 15.64
CA PRO A 34 -8.74 16.57 17.02
C PRO A 34 -7.29 16.42 17.49
N GLU A 35 -6.77 17.40 18.24
CA GLU A 35 -5.37 17.38 18.72
C GLU A 35 -5.03 16.12 19.56
N ASP A 36 -6.02 15.52 20.22
CA ASP A 36 -5.87 14.31 21.02
C ASP A 36 -5.90 13.01 20.21
N GLU A 37 -6.31 13.06 18.94
CA GLU A 37 -6.37 11.91 18.03
C GLU A 37 -5.21 11.90 17.01
N ILE A 38 -4.49 13.02 16.84
CA ILE A 38 -3.44 13.17 15.81
C ILE A 38 -2.31 12.14 15.92
N ASP A 39 -1.91 11.75 17.13
CA ASP A 39 -0.85 10.76 17.31
C ASP A 39 -1.34 9.36 16.91
N GLU A 40 -2.60 9.02 17.17
CA GLU A 40 -3.21 7.74 16.77
C GLU A 40 -3.32 7.64 15.25
N GLU A 41 -3.75 8.73 14.58
CA GLU A 41 -3.85 8.77 13.13
C GLU A 41 -2.49 8.69 12.42
N ARG A 42 -1.41 9.13 13.09
CA ARG A 42 -0.03 8.97 12.59
C ARG A 42 0.47 7.53 12.74
N ASP A 43 0.14 6.87 13.85
CA ASP A 43 0.44 5.45 14.04
C ASP A 43 -0.28 4.59 12.97
N VAL A 44 -1.52 4.94 12.61
CA VAL A 44 -2.24 4.30 11.50
C VAL A 44 -1.49 4.46 10.18
N LEU A 45 -0.99 5.67 9.87
CA LEU A 45 -0.21 5.89 8.67
C LEU A 45 1.07 5.04 8.66
N ASP A 46 1.78 4.98 9.77
CA ASP A 46 3.02 4.19 9.90
C ASP A 46 2.75 2.69 9.65
N ASP A 47 1.66 2.16 10.20
CA ASP A 47 1.22 0.77 9.98
C ASP A 47 0.87 0.50 8.51
N LEU A 48 0.17 1.44 7.85
CA LEU A 48 -0.17 1.34 6.43
C LEU A 48 1.09 1.35 5.54
N GLU A 49 2.02 2.26 5.80
CA GLU A 49 3.29 2.35 5.05
C GLU A 49 4.15 1.10 5.26
N GLN A 50 4.20 0.56 6.48
CA GLN A 50 4.89 -0.69 6.75
C GLN A 50 4.27 -1.85 5.97
N ALA A 51 2.95 -2.02 6.05
CA ALA A 51 2.24 -3.07 5.33
C ALA A 51 2.46 -2.95 3.81
N PHE A 52 2.40 -1.73 3.26
CA PHE A 52 2.68 -1.49 1.85
C PHE A 52 4.08 -1.95 1.45
N MET A 53 5.11 -1.63 2.25
CA MET A 53 6.48 -2.04 1.98
C MET A 53 6.66 -3.57 2.00
N GLU A 54 5.99 -4.29 2.91
CA GLU A 54 5.98 -5.76 2.92
C GLU A 54 5.37 -6.34 1.64
N PHE A 55 4.26 -5.76 1.18
CA PHE A 55 3.60 -6.18 -0.06
C PHE A 55 4.44 -5.84 -1.30
N VAL A 56 5.15 -4.71 -1.30
CA VAL A 56 6.09 -4.30 -2.35
C VAL A 56 7.23 -5.31 -2.47
N ASP A 57 7.83 -5.72 -1.35
CA ASP A 57 8.93 -6.68 -1.36
C ASP A 57 8.47 -8.07 -1.81
N PHE A 58 7.27 -8.46 -1.41
CA PHE A 58 6.66 -9.69 -1.89
C PHE A 58 6.37 -9.65 -3.41
N TYR A 59 5.82 -8.54 -3.90
CA TYR A 59 5.56 -8.34 -5.33
C TYR A 59 6.85 -8.36 -6.15
N LYS A 60 7.89 -7.65 -5.72
CA LYS A 60 9.22 -7.67 -6.36
C LYS A 60 9.78 -9.08 -6.45
N THR A 61 9.58 -9.90 -5.43
CA THR A 61 9.99 -11.30 -5.44
C THR A 61 9.23 -12.10 -6.49
N ARG A 62 7.93 -11.85 -6.66
CA ARG A 62 7.12 -12.51 -7.69
C ARG A 62 7.43 -12.01 -9.10
N ALA A 63 7.60 -10.72 -9.33
CA ALA A 63 7.96 -10.14 -10.63
C ALA A 63 9.34 -10.60 -11.11
N LYS A 64 10.23 -10.99 -10.20
CA LYS A 64 11.48 -11.68 -10.56
C LYS A 64 11.23 -13.05 -11.17
N ALA A 65 10.25 -13.80 -10.66
CA ALA A 65 9.91 -15.16 -11.09
C ALA A 65 8.90 -15.21 -12.26
N ASP A 66 7.99 -14.24 -12.33
CA ASP A 66 6.93 -14.13 -13.33
C ASP A 66 7.06 -12.79 -14.07
N LYS A 67 7.50 -12.86 -15.33
CA LYS A 67 7.74 -11.70 -16.20
C LYS A 67 6.49 -11.16 -16.88
N SER A 68 5.32 -11.76 -16.64
CA SER A 68 4.04 -11.22 -17.09
C SER A 68 3.49 -10.14 -16.15
N LEU A 69 4.06 -10.02 -14.95
CA LEU A 69 3.69 -8.96 -14.00
C LEU A 69 4.20 -7.60 -14.48
N PRO A 70 3.39 -6.53 -14.35
CA PRO A 70 3.81 -5.18 -14.71
C PRO A 70 4.94 -4.69 -13.80
N ASP A 71 5.69 -3.69 -14.26
CA ASP A 71 6.64 -3.00 -13.40
C ASP A 71 5.91 -2.27 -12.26
N LEU A 72 6.52 -2.26 -11.08
CA LEU A 72 5.87 -1.70 -9.88
C LEU A 72 5.61 -0.20 -10.02
N GLU A 73 6.51 0.53 -10.67
CA GLU A 73 6.34 1.97 -10.91
C GLU A 73 5.14 2.24 -11.83
N ASP A 74 5.00 1.48 -12.92
CA ASP A 74 3.84 1.57 -13.82
C ASP A 74 2.53 1.22 -13.11
N LEU A 75 2.58 0.21 -12.22
CA LEU A 75 1.43 -0.23 -11.45
C LEU A 75 0.93 0.89 -10.52
N LEU A 76 1.85 1.54 -9.80
CA LEU A 76 1.50 2.57 -8.80
C LEU A 76 1.26 3.95 -9.42
N ALA A 77 1.82 4.23 -10.60
CA ALA A 77 1.57 5.48 -11.33
C ALA A 77 0.19 5.53 -11.99
N GLY A 78 -0.48 4.38 -12.17
CA GLY A 78 -1.78 4.28 -12.84
C GLY A 78 -2.97 4.79 -12.03
N GLU A 79 -2.79 5.15 -10.76
CA GLU A 79 -3.81 5.71 -9.87
C GLU A 79 -3.65 7.22 -9.58
N ALA A 80 -2.72 7.90 -10.29
CA ALA A 80 -2.50 9.35 -10.16
C ALA A 80 -3.48 10.20 -11.00
#